data_AF-A0A9Q9XY03-F1
#
_entry.id   AF-A0A9Q9XY03-F1
#
_cell.length_a   1.000
_cell.length_b   1.000
_cell.length_c   1.000
_cell.angle_alpha   90.00
_cell.angle_beta   90.00
_cell.angle_gamma   90.00
#
_symmetry.space_group_name_H-M   'P 1'
#
loop_
_entity.id
_entity.type
_entity.pdbx_description
1 polymer ?
#
loop_
_entity_poly.entity_id
_entity_poly.type
_entity_poly.pdbx_seq_one_letter_code
_entity_poly.pdbx_strand_id
1 'polypeptide(L)'
;MKKERVCPYYLSRSLKQHADVIFMPYNYLLDPKSRRAHNIELKGAVVIFDEAHNIEKMCEESTSFDLSPHDLISAIEAVDRLLREHASDISKTNSGLKLDITTIAKIKQILMDLGSSINGFEMPANNQGITKPGSFIYELFQTANVNFENKTSIVEAMEQITGYIAGRPGVFLNTSGLQKVADIIQLVFGAKPTEDSKTSQMGNGMKEFKVHIHPVTNNFKTKLQTDLCASSSTKKQACRSCSDREYAASF
;
A
#
# COMPACT_ATOMS: atom_id res chain seq x y z
N MET A 1 28.30 -19.19 -31.42
CA MET A 1 27.97 -19.21 -29.98
C MET A 1 27.17 -20.46 -29.66
N LYS A 2 27.66 -21.33 -28.77
CA LYS A 2 26.92 -22.51 -28.33
C LYS A 2 25.66 -22.06 -27.57
N LYS A 3 24.49 -22.62 -27.92
CA LYS A 3 23.25 -22.42 -27.17
C LYS A 3 23.33 -23.24 -25.88
N GLU A 4 23.77 -22.62 -24.79
CA GLU A 4 23.52 -23.18 -23.47
C GLU A 4 22.02 -23.11 -23.17
N ARG A 5 21.46 -24.18 -22.59
CA ARG A 5 20.06 -24.22 -22.16
C ARG A 5 19.90 -23.55 -20.80
N VAL A 6 20.27 -22.28 -20.74
CA VAL A 6 20.15 -21.45 -19.53
C VAL A 6 19.22 -20.28 -19.83
N CYS A 7 18.42 -19.91 -18.83
CA CYS A 7 17.53 -18.76 -18.94
C CYS A 7 18.40 -17.47 -18.88
N PRO A 8 18.40 -16.63 -19.94
CA PRO A 8 19.23 -15.41 -19.97
C PRO A 8 18.98 -14.48 -18.78
N TYR A 9 17.74 -14.40 -18.30
CA TYR A 9 17.35 -13.59 -17.15
C TYR A 9 18.05 -14.04 -15.84
N TYR A 10 18.06 -15.34 -15.55
CA TYR A 10 18.72 -15.85 -14.35
C TYR A 10 20.24 -15.83 -14.48
N LEU A 11 20.75 -16.06 -15.69
CA LEU A 11 22.18 -15.98 -15.96
C LEU A 11 22.72 -14.56 -15.73
N SER A 12 22.09 -13.53 -16.33
CA SER A 12 22.54 -12.14 -16.15
C SER A 12 22.47 -11.69 -14.69
N ARG A 13 21.44 -12.14 -13.95
CA ARG A 13 21.28 -11.86 -12.52
C ARG A 13 22.40 -12.47 -11.67
N SER A 14 22.89 -13.66 -12.02
CA SER A 14 24.03 -14.30 -11.35
C SER A 14 25.35 -13.60 -11.70
N LEU A 15 25.56 -13.25 -12.96
CA LEU A 15 26.79 -12.59 -13.43
C LEU A 15 26.94 -11.15 -12.92
N LYS A 16 25.84 -10.49 -12.55
CA LYS A 16 25.83 -9.12 -12.01
C LYS A 16 26.84 -8.90 -10.87
N GLN A 17 27.03 -9.89 -10.00
CA GLN A 17 27.92 -9.77 -8.84
C GLN A 17 29.41 -9.64 -9.20
N HIS A 18 29.78 -10.03 -10.41
CA HIS A 18 31.17 -10.05 -10.88
C HIS A 18 31.40 -9.08 -12.06
N ALA A 19 30.41 -8.24 -12.38
CA ALA A 19 30.49 -7.31 -13.50
C ALA A 19 31.11 -5.97 -13.06
N ASP A 20 32.08 -5.46 -13.84
CA ASP A 20 32.67 -4.14 -13.63
C ASP A 20 31.73 -3.00 -14.05
N VAL A 21 30.89 -3.27 -15.06
CA VAL A 21 29.94 -2.30 -15.62
C VAL A 21 28.57 -2.96 -15.77
N ILE A 22 27.54 -2.30 -15.24
CA ILE A 22 26.15 -2.76 -15.31
C ILE A 22 25.31 -1.67 -15.97
N PHE A 23 24.74 -1.99 -17.13
CA PHE A 23 23.70 -1.17 -17.74
C PHE A 23 22.36 -1.49 -17.09
N MET A 24 21.69 -0.49 -16.54
CA MET A 24 20.39 -0.65 -15.90
C MET A 24 19.43 0.49 -16.28
N PRO A 25 18.13 0.21 -16.46
CA PRO A 25 17.14 1.28 -16.63
C PRO A 25 16.93 2.02 -15.31
N TYR A 26 16.43 3.26 -15.39
CA TYR A 26 16.26 4.13 -14.22
C TYR A 26 15.37 3.54 -13.13
N ASN A 27 14.27 2.88 -13.50
CA ASN A 27 13.33 2.30 -12.53
C ASN A 27 14.01 1.27 -11.62
N TYR A 28 15.02 0.53 -12.07
CA TYR A 28 15.71 -0.45 -11.22
C TYR A 28 16.56 0.22 -10.14
N LEU A 29 16.95 1.47 -10.37
CA LEU A 29 17.77 2.27 -9.46
C LEU A 29 16.92 3.17 -8.55
N LEU A 30 15.91 3.81 -9.13
CA LEU A 30 15.11 4.87 -8.50
C LEU A 30 13.90 4.33 -7.73
N ASP A 31 13.24 3.27 -8.21
CA ASP A 31 12.16 2.62 -7.45
C ASP A 31 12.76 1.72 -6.34
N PRO A 32 12.52 2.03 -5.05
CA PRO A 32 13.04 1.23 -3.94
C PRO A 32 12.60 -0.23 -3.97
N LYS A 33 11.39 -0.53 -4.49
CA LYS A 33 10.87 -1.89 -4.60
C LYS A 33 11.64 -2.68 -5.63
N SER A 34 11.79 -2.15 -6.84
CA SER A 34 12.62 -2.74 -7.90
C SER A 34 14.07 -2.91 -7.46
N ARG A 35 14.67 -1.90 -6.82
CA ARG A 35 16.07 -1.98 -6.35
C ARG A 35 16.31 -3.14 -5.38
N ARG A 36 15.39 -3.34 -4.43
CA ARG A 36 15.41 -4.48 -3.49
C ARG A 36 15.18 -5.80 -4.21
N ALA A 37 14.18 -5.87 -5.09
CA ALA A 37 13.87 -7.09 -5.84
C ALA A 37 15.04 -7.60 -6.70
N HIS A 38 15.88 -6.68 -7.19
CA HIS A 38 17.08 -6.99 -7.98
C HIS A 38 18.38 -7.04 -7.15
N ASN A 39 18.31 -6.91 -5.82
CA ASN A 39 19.46 -6.90 -4.90
C ASN A 39 20.57 -5.95 -5.38
N ILE A 40 20.20 -4.74 -5.82
CA ILE A 40 21.16 -3.75 -6.33
C ILE A 40 21.76 -3.00 -5.14
N GLU A 41 23.04 -3.23 -4.90
CA GLU A 41 23.84 -2.51 -3.91
C GLU A 41 24.68 -1.46 -4.64
N LEU A 42 24.61 -0.21 -4.17
CA LEU A 42 25.33 0.92 -4.76
C LEU A 42 26.58 1.31 -3.95
N LYS A 43 26.82 0.63 -2.83
CA LYS A 43 27.93 0.96 -1.94
C LYS A 43 29.25 0.74 -2.68
N GLY A 44 30.03 1.80 -2.84
CA GLY A 44 31.30 1.76 -3.56
C GLY A 44 31.18 1.80 -5.09
N ALA A 45 29.96 1.95 -5.64
CA ALA A 45 29.75 2.07 -7.08
C ALA A 45 29.77 3.53 -7.54
N VAL A 46 30.26 3.77 -8.77
CA VAL A 46 30.04 5.03 -9.48
C VAL A 46 28.77 4.88 -10.32
N VAL A 47 27.80 5.75 -10.08
CA VAL A 47 26.53 5.76 -10.83
C VAL A 47 26.57 6.86 -11.87
N ILE A 48 26.36 6.49 -13.13
CA ILE A 48 26.30 7.42 -14.26
C ILE A 48 24.88 7.41 -14.81
N PHE A 49 24.22 8.56 -14.77
CA PHE A 49 22.95 8.75 -15.46
C PHE A 49 23.21 9.25 -16.87
N ASP A 50 22.86 8.43 -17.85
CA ASP A 50 22.86 8.82 -19.26
C ASP A 50 21.51 9.46 -19.61
N GLU A 51 21.50 10.57 -20.35
CA GLU A 51 20.27 11.29 -20.75
C GLU A 51 19.34 11.68 -19.58
N ALA A 52 19.92 12.29 -18.55
CA ALA A 52 19.30 12.59 -17.25
C ALA A 52 18.05 13.50 -17.24
N HIS A 53 17.52 13.90 -18.40
CA HIS A 53 16.37 14.81 -18.49
C HIS A 53 15.05 14.19 -18.02
N ASN A 54 14.94 12.86 -17.97
CA ASN A 54 13.73 12.15 -17.52
C ASN A 54 13.79 11.66 -16.06
N ILE A 55 14.87 11.94 -15.32
CA ILE A 55 15.05 11.43 -13.95
C ILE A 55 13.98 11.98 -13.02
N GLU A 56 13.67 13.27 -13.10
CA GLU A 56 12.68 13.93 -12.25
C GLU A 56 11.31 13.25 -12.37
N LYS A 57 10.82 13.11 -13.62
CA LYS A 57 9.56 12.43 -13.90
C LYS A 57 9.56 10.98 -13.41
N MET A 58 10.67 10.25 -13.58
CA MET A 58 10.78 8.87 -13.09
C MET A 58 10.74 8.80 -11.55
N CYS A 59 11.33 9.78 -10.85
CA CYS A 59 11.25 9.90 -9.40
C CYS A 59 9.82 10.22 -8.93
N GLU A 60 9.14 11.16 -9.60
CA GLU A 60 7.73 11.49 -9.36
C GLU A 60 6.87 10.22 -9.50
N GLU A 61 6.93 9.56 -10.66
CA GLU A 61 6.16 8.33 -10.93
C GLU A 61 6.48 7.19 -9.94
N SER A 62 7.74 7.05 -9.50
CA SER A 62 8.15 5.99 -8.56
C SER A 62 7.69 6.25 -7.12
N THR A 63 7.29 7.48 -6.79
CA THR A 63 6.85 7.88 -5.44
C THR A 63 5.38 8.26 -5.38
N SER A 64 4.72 8.36 -6.53
CA SER A 64 3.27 8.51 -6.65
C SER A 64 2.54 7.17 -6.43
N PHE A 65 1.32 7.26 -5.91
CA PHE A 65 0.45 6.10 -5.73
C PHE A 65 -1.02 6.52 -5.72
N ASP A 66 -1.92 5.56 -5.94
CA ASP A 66 -3.36 5.77 -5.79
C ASP A 66 -3.89 4.88 -4.67
N LEU A 67 -4.74 5.40 -3.79
CA LEU A 67 -5.49 4.61 -2.81
C LEU A 67 -6.99 4.81 -3.04
N SER A 68 -7.66 3.74 -3.47
CA SER A 68 -9.10 3.73 -3.69
C SER A 68 -9.84 2.99 -2.57
N PRO A 69 -11.15 3.23 -2.38
CA PRO A 69 -11.96 2.47 -1.45
C PRO A 69 -11.98 0.98 -1.79
N HIS A 70 -11.92 0.63 -3.08
CA HIS A 70 -11.85 -0.76 -3.54
C HIS A 70 -10.59 -1.47 -3.04
N ASP A 71 -9.45 -0.79 -2.98
CA ASP A 71 -8.21 -1.37 -2.45
C ASP A 71 -8.38 -1.72 -0.96
N LEU A 72 -9.01 -0.83 -0.19
CA LEU A 72 -9.28 -1.03 1.23
C LEU A 72 -10.31 -2.13 1.48
N ILE A 73 -11.39 -2.17 0.71
CA ILE A 73 -12.41 -3.22 0.80
C ILE A 73 -11.77 -4.58 0.51
N SER A 74 -10.99 -4.70 -0.56
CA SER A 74 -10.28 -5.94 -0.89
C SER A 74 -9.30 -6.35 0.21
N ALA A 75 -8.63 -5.39 0.86
CA ALA A 75 -7.75 -5.66 1.99
C ALA A 75 -8.54 -6.15 3.22
N ILE A 76 -9.66 -5.48 3.56
CA ILE A 76 -10.54 -5.86 4.67
C ILE A 76 -11.07 -7.27 4.47
N GLU A 77 -11.60 -7.60 3.29
CA GLU A 77 -12.13 -8.93 2.97
C GLU A 77 -11.09 -10.05 3.18
N ALA A 78 -9.85 -9.81 2.76
CA ALA A 78 -8.74 -10.75 2.95
C ALA A 78 -8.46 -11.01 4.44
N VAL A 79 -8.38 -9.95 5.25
CA VAL A 79 -8.16 -10.05 6.70
C VAL A 79 -9.36 -10.66 7.41
N ASP A 80 -10.57 -10.31 7.01
CA ASP A 80 -11.81 -10.80 7.62
C ASP A 80 -11.98 -12.30 7.47
N ARG A 81 -11.59 -12.82 6.31
CA ARG A 81 -11.60 -14.25 6.08
C ARG A 81 -10.61 -14.96 7.01
N LEU A 82 -9.41 -14.41 7.17
CA LEU A 82 -8.42 -14.97 8.09
C LEU A 82 -8.97 -15.01 9.52
N LEU A 83 -9.63 -13.95 9.99
CA LEU A 83 -10.26 -13.92 11.31
C LEU A 83 -11.35 -14.99 11.48
N ARG A 84 -12.20 -15.18 10.46
CA ARG A 84 -13.23 -16.24 10.48
C ARG A 84 -12.63 -17.63 10.57
N GLU A 85 -11.56 -17.88 9.81
CA GLU A 85 -10.85 -19.17 9.83
C GLU A 85 -10.21 -19.42 11.20
N HIS A 86 -9.58 -18.41 11.81
CA HIS A 86 -9.03 -18.51 13.16
C HIS A 86 -10.11 -18.78 14.23
N ALA A 87 -11.32 -18.24 14.06
CA ALA A 87 -12.43 -18.50 14.96
C ALA A 87 -13.00 -19.93 14.82
N SER A 88 -12.99 -20.50 13.61
CA SER A 88 -13.42 -21.89 13.38
C SER A 88 -12.36 -22.93 13.75
N ASP A 89 -11.08 -22.59 13.65
CA ASP A 89 -9.95 -23.52 13.84
C ASP A 89 -9.38 -23.56 15.27
N ILE A 90 -10.08 -22.99 16.28
CA ILE A 90 -9.70 -23.04 17.72
C ILE A 90 -9.42 -24.49 18.20
N SER A 91 -9.91 -25.52 17.50
CA SER A 91 -9.68 -26.93 17.81
C SER A 91 -8.44 -27.59 17.17
N LYS A 92 -7.73 -26.96 16.24
CA LYS A 92 -6.58 -27.55 15.53
C LYS A 92 -5.34 -26.67 15.66
N THR A 93 -4.59 -26.92 16.72
CA THR A 93 -3.23 -26.42 16.94
C THR A 93 -2.33 -26.88 15.78
N ASN A 94 -2.17 -26.03 14.76
CA ASN A 94 -1.01 -25.91 13.86
C ASN A 94 -1.36 -24.98 12.67
N SER A 95 -1.96 -23.81 12.93
CA SER A 95 -1.99 -22.77 11.90
C SER A 95 -0.55 -22.25 11.77
N GLY A 96 0.06 -22.39 10.60
CA GLY A 96 1.42 -21.87 10.32
C GLY A 96 1.56 -20.35 10.38
N LEU A 97 0.58 -19.63 10.95
CA LEU A 97 0.57 -18.20 11.13
C LEU A 97 1.09 -17.86 12.54
N LYS A 98 2.20 -17.12 12.63
CA LYS A 98 2.80 -16.72 13.92
C LYS A 98 2.13 -15.49 14.55
N LEU A 99 1.10 -14.93 13.91
CA LEU A 99 0.43 -13.72 14.38
C LEU A 99 -0.65 -14.05 15.41
N ASP A 100 -0.69 -13.23 16.45
CA ASP A 100 -1.79 -13.24 17.41
C ASP A 100 -3.09 -12.70 16.79
N ILE A 101 -4.23 -13.25 17.21
CA ILE A 101 -5.55 -12.84 16.72
C ILE A 101 -5.82 -11.36 16.98
N THR A 102 -5.27 -10.81 18.08
CA THR A 102 -5.39 -9.38 18.39
C THR A 102 -4.64 -8.52 17.37
N THR A 103 -3.51 -8.99 16.84
CA THR A 103 -2.75 -8.30 15.79
C THR A 103 -3.52 -8.29 14.47
N ILE A 104 -4.13 -9.42 14.09
CA ILE A 104 -4.95 -9.51 12.88
C ILE A 104 -6.16 -8.57 12.99
N ALA A 105 -6.82 -8.53 14.15
CA ALA A 105 -7.92 -7.62 14.42
C ALA A 105 -7.49 -6.14 14.36
N LYS A 106 -6.30 -5.80 14.88
CA LYS A 106 -5.73 -4.44 14.74
C LYS A 106 -5.51 -4.05 13.29
N ILE A 107 -4.98 -4.94 12.45
CA ILE A 107 -4.83 -4.67 11.00
C ILE A 107 -6.19 -4.40 10.36
N LYS A 108 -7.21 -5.21 10.68
CA LYS A 108 -8.58 -4.96 10.20
C LYS A 108 -9.07 -3.57 10.62
N GLN A 109 -8.89 -3.20 11.89
CA GLN A 109 -9.33 -1.90 12.41
C GLN A 109 -8.66 -0.74 11.66
N ILE A 110 -7.34 -0.80 11.45
CA ILE A 110 -6.59 0.20 10.68
C ILE A 110 -7.18 0.39 9.28
N LEU A 111 -7.45 -0.71 8.57
CA LEU A 111 -8.01 -0.66 7.22
C LEU A 111 -9.42 -0.04 7.20
N MET A 112 -10.24 -0.35 8.21
CA MET A 112 -11.58 0.22 8.36
C MET A 112 -11.53 1.72 8.67
N ASP A 113 -10.67 2.14 9.61
CA ASP A 113 -10.52 3.55 9.99
C ASP A 113 -10.03 4.41 8.83
N LEU A 114 -9.10 3.87 8.03
CA LEU A 114 -8.63 4.52 6.81
C LEU A 114 -9.74 4.62 5.76
N GLY A 115 -10.55 3.55 5.60
CA GLY A 115 -11.71 3.55 4.70
C GLY A 115 -12.76 4.57 5.11
N SER A 116 -13.09 4.65 6.39
CA SER A 116 -14.00 5.66 6.95
C SER A 116 -13.48 7.08 6.75
N SER A 117 -12.17 7.29 6.93
CA SER A 117 -11.53 8.59 6.72
C SER A 117 -11.60 9.04 5.25
N ILE A 118 -11.40 8.13 4.31
CA ILE A 118 -11.48 8.41 2.87
C ILE A 118 -12.94 8.64 2.42
N ASN A 119 -13.88 7.86 2.96
CA ASN A 119 -15.30 8.05 2.63
C ASN A 119 -15.90 9.32 3.25
N GLY A 120 -15.30 9.84 4.33
CA GLY A 120 -15.73 11.05 5.01
C GLY A 120 -15.42 12.36 4.28
N PHE A 121 -14.74 12.34 3.12
CA PHE A 121 -14.42 13.56 2.38
C PHE A 121 -15.65 14.16 1.72
N GLU A 122 -16.02 15.37 2.14
CA GLU A 122 -17.02 16.18 1.45
C GLU A 122 -16.39 16.84 0.22
N MET A 123 -17.00 16.62 -0.95
CA MET A 123 -16.58 17.26 -2.19
C MET A 123 -17.31 18.58 -2.41
N PRO A 124 -16.65 19.59 -3.01
CA PRO A 124 -17.33 20.78 -3.48
C PRO A 124 -18.42 20.40 -4.50
N ALA A 125 -19.51 21.18 -4.52
CA ALA A 125 -20.71 20.89 -5.33
C ALA A 125 -20.45 20.74 -6.85
N ASN A 126 -19.29 21.18 -7.34
CA ASN A 126 -18.88 21.14 -8.74
C ASN A 126 -18.18 19.84 -9.17
N ASN A 127 -18.10 18.81 -8.30
CA ASN A 127 -17.39 17.56 -8.55
C ASN A 127 -15.89 17.73 -8.90
N GLN A 128 -15.31 18.91 -8.66
CA GLN A 128 -13.87 19.10 -8.80
C GLN A 128 -13.16 18.45 -7.62
N GLY A 129 -12.09 17.72 -7.91
CA GLY A 129 -11.26 17.14 -6.86
C GLY A 129 -10.63 18.22 -5.98
N ILE A 130 -10.29 17.85 -4.75
CA ILE A 130 -9.60 18.72 -3.81
C ILE A 130 -8.11 18.38 -3.80
N THR A 131 -7.27 19.40 -3.68
CA THR A 131 -5.82 19.21 -3.51
C THR A 131 -5.41 19.70 -2.12
N LYS A 132 -4.69 18.85 -1.39
CA LYS A 132 -4.17 19.11 -0.05
C LYS A 132 -2.63 19.09 -0.09
N PRO A 133 -1.95 19.75 0.87
CA PRO A 133 -0.49 19.67 0.98
C PRO A 133 -0.04 18.23 1.29
N GLY A 134 1.18 17.87 0.91
CA GLY A 134 1.75 16.54 1.17
C GLY A 134 1.72 16.12 2.64
N SER A 135 1.78 17.07 3.58
CA SER A 135 1.64 16.79 5.03
C SER A 135 0.34 16.07 5.40
N PHE A 136 -0.71 16.28 4.62
CA PHE A 136 -2.03 15.71 4.86
C PHE A 136 -2.02 14.17 4.84
N ILE A 137 -1.08 13.54 4.13
CA ILE A 137 -1.00 12.08 4.11
C ILE A 137 -0.70 11.50 5.49
N TYR A 138 0.11 12.19 6.30
CA TYR A 138 0.41 11.77 7.65
C TYR A 138 -0.82 11.91 8.55
N GLU A 139 -1.55 13.02 8.42
CA GLU A 139 -2.80 13.23 9.15
C GLU A 139 -3.80 12.11 8.82
N LEU A 140 -3.95 11.76 7.53
CA LEU A 140 -4.82 10.69 7.07
C LEU A 140 -4.43 9.32 7.64
N PHE A 141 -3.14 8.96 7.65
CA PHE A 141 -2.70 7.68 8.21
C PHE A 141 -2.75 7.68 9.75
N GLN A 142 -2.58 8.84 10.39
CA GLN A 142 -2.71 8.99 11.84
C GLN A 142 -4.15 8.80 12.33
N THR A 143 -5.18 9.11 11.54
CA THR A 143 -6.58 8.81 11.92
C THR A 143 -6.81 7.31 12.11
N ALA A 144 -6.04 6.48 11.38
CA ALA A 144 -6.02 5.02 11.51
C ALA A 144 -4.89 4.52 12.43
N ASN A 145 -4.31 5.40 13.25
CA ASN A 145 -3.22 5.09 14.19
C ASN A 145 -1.96 4.50 13.51
N VAL A 146 -1.65 4.90 12.28
CA VAL A 146 -0.41 4.53 11.58
C VAL A 146 0.59 5.68 11.65
N ASN A 147 1.81 5.40 12.11
CA ASN A 147 2.87 6.39 12.30
C ASN A 147 4.28 5.79 12.11
N PHE A 148 5.31 6.62 12.24
CA PHE A 148 6.70 6.20 12.05
C PHE A 148 7.19 5.11 13.01
N GLU A 149 6.60 5.02 14.21
CA GLU A 149 7.00 4.07 15.25
C GLU A 149 6.42 2.68 15.00
N ASN A 150 5.17 2.60 14.55
CA ASN A 150 4.45 1.34 14.39
C ASN A 150 4.41 0.80 12.96
N LYS A 151 4.84 1.58 11.96
CA LYS A 151 4.84 1.18 10.53
C LYS A 151 5.44 -0.20 10.29
N THR A 152 6.57 -0.53 10.94
CA THR A 152 7.31 -1.76 10.67
C THR A 152 6.50 -2.97 11.09
N SER A 153 5.93 -2.94 12.29
CA SER A 153 5.09 -4.02 12.80
C SER A 153 3.79 -4.17 12.00
N ILE A 154 3.22 -3.06 11.52
CA ILE A 154 2.01 -3.07 10.68
C ILE A 154 2.30 -3.71 9.33
N VAL A 155 3.36 -3.27 8.64
CA VAL A 155 3.76 -3.81 7.33
C VAL A 155 4.14 -5.29 7.45
N GLU A 156 4.94 -5.68 8.44
CA GLU A 156 5.30 -7.08 8.68
C GLU A 156 4.08 -7.97 8.94
N ALA A 157 3.08 -7.45 9.66
CA ALA A 157 1.83 -8.18 9.88
C ALA A 157 1.02 -8.33 8.58
N MET A 158 0.91 -7.27 7.78
CA MET A 158 0.24 -7.32 6.47
C MET A 158 0.94 -8.30 5.50
N GLU A 159 2.27 -8.33 5.48
CA GLU A 159 3.07 -9.26 4.67
C GLU A 159 2.90 -10.71 5.13
N GLN A 160 2.88 -10.97 6.44
CA GLN A 160 2.61 -12.30 7.00
C GLN A 160 1.20 -12.80 6.66
N ILE A 161 0.18 -11.93 6.76
CA ILE A 161 -1.19 -12.24 6.34
C ILE A 161 -1.22 -12.56 4.84
N THR A 162 -0.57 -11.73 4.02
CA THR A 162 -0.51 -11.91 2.56
C THR A 162 0.17 -13.23 2.19
N GLY A 163 1.33 -13.53 2.78
CA GLY A 163 2.08 -14.76 2.54
C GLY A 163 1.33 -16.02 2.97
N TYR A 164 0.60 -15.94 4.09
CA TYR A 164 -0.22 -17.05 4.55
C TYR A 164 -1.40 -17.35 3.62
N ILE A 165 -2.09 -16.31 3.17
CA ILE A 165 -3.19 -16.45 2.21
C ILE A 165 -2.68 -17.02 0.88
N ALA A 166 -1.55 -16.50 0.38
CA ALA A 166 -0.95 -16.95 -0.88
C ALA A 166 -0.41 -18.39 -0.82
N GLY A 167 0.02 -18.86 0.35
CA GLY A 167 0.56 -20.21 0.55
C GLY A 167 -0.48 -21.32 0.62
N ARG A 168 -1.79 -21.00 0.65
CA ARG A 168 -2.85 -22.02 0.78
C ARG A 168 -3.30 -22.56 -0.59
N PRO A 169 -3.18 -23.88 -0.84
CA PRO A 169 -3.65 -24.48 -2.08
C PRO A 169 -5.19 -24.45 -2.17
N GLY A 170 -5.72 -24.15 -3.36
CA GLY A 170 -7.15 -24.24 -3.67
C GLY A 170 -7.98 -22.99 -3.35
N VAL A 171 -7.37 -21.93 -2.81
CA VAL A 171 -8.05 -20.69 -2.47
C VAL A 171 -7.38 -19.53 -3.22
N PHE A 172 -7.99 -19.10 -4.33
CA PHE A 172 -7.59 -17.86 -5.00
C PHE A 172 -8.28 -16.68 -4.32
N LEU A 173 -7.58 -16.07 -3.36
CA LEU A 173 -8.01 -14.83 -2.72
C LEU A 173 -7.24 -13.65 -3.28
N ASN A 174 -7.95 -12.54 -3.46
CA ASN A 174 -7.29 -11.31 -3.84
C ASN A 174 -6.66 -10.65 -2.60
N THR A 175 -5.33 -10.66 -2.54
CA THR A 175 -4.54 -9.93 -1.52
C THR A 175 -3.97 -8.62 -2.06
N SER A 176 -4.31 -8.23 -3.30
CA SER A 176 -3.73 -7.06 -3.95
C SER A 176 -3.94 -5.78 -3.16
N GLY A 177 -5.14 -5.61 -2.57
CA GLY A 177 -5.45 -4.46 -1.72
C GLY A 177 -4.56 -4.40 -0.48
N LEU A 178 -4.38 -5.53 0.21
CA LEU A 178 -3.54 -5.60 1.41
C LEU A 178 -2.07 -5.31 1.10
N GLN A 179 -1.55 -5.89 0.02
CA GLN A 179 -0.18 -5.61 -0.44
C GLN A 179 -0.01 -4.14 -0.83
N LYS A 180 -0.99 -3.55 -1.52
CA LYS A 180 -0.97 -2.15 -1.93
C LYS A 180 -0.93 -1.21 -0.74
N VAL A 181 -1.75 -1.45 0.29
CA VAL A 181 -1.73 -0.65 1.53
C VAL A 181 -0.38 -0.78 2.24
N ALA A 182 0.19 -1.98 2.32
CA ALA A 182 1.52 -2.20 2.91
C ALA A 182 2.61 -1.42 2.16
N ASP A 183 2.59 -1.46 0.83
CA ASP A 183 3.53 -0.72 -0.03
C ASP A 183 3.41 0.80 0.19
N ILE A 184 2.18 1.32 0.30
CA ILE A 184 1.91 2.74 0.57
C ILE A 184 2.45 3.15 1.94
N ILE A 185 2.18 2.39 3.00
CA ILE A 185 2.70 2.67 4.35
C ILE A 185 4.23 2.69 4.32
N GLN A 186 4.83 1.72 3.63
CA GLN A 186 6.28 1.60 3.50
C GLN A 186 6.90 2.78 2.72
N LEU A 187 6.17 3.35 1.76
CA LEU A 187 6.56 4.53 0.98
C LEU A 187 6.42 5.82 1.81
N VAL A 188 5.22 6.10 2.34
CA VAL A 188 4.89 7.30 3.12
C VAL A 188 5.78 7.46 4.35
N PHE A 189 6.04 6.36 5.06
CA PHE A 189 6.85 6.35 6.27
C PHE A 189 8.26 5.76 6.02
N GLY A 190 8.69 5.64 4.76
CA GLY A 190 9.98 5.07 4.38
C GLY A 190 11.18 5.97 4.69
N ALA A 191 11.02 7.27 4.47
CA ALA A 191 12.04 8.28 4.78
C ALA A 191 11.91 8.71 6.24
N LYS A 192 12.87 8.34 7.09
CA LYS A 192 12.96 8.93 8.43
C LYS A 192 13.32 10.41 8.28
N PRO A 193 12.66 11.34 8.99
CA PRO A 193 13.15 12.71 9.08
C PRO A 193 14.58 12.68 9.65
N THR A 194 15.53 13.30 8.96
CA THR A 194 16.90 13.45 9.45
C THR A 194 16.88 14.22 10.77
N GLU A 195 17.48 13.66 11.83
CA GLU A 195 17.46 14.20 13.21
C GLU A 195 18.20 15.55 13.40
N ASP A 196 18.82 16.10 12.36
CA ASP A 196 19.59 17.34 12.43
C ASP A 196 18.72 18.57 12.17
N SER A 197 17.72 18.81 13.03
CA SER A 197 17.20 20.16 13.34
C SER A 197 16.01 20.08 14.31
N LYS A 198 16.31 20.23 15.60
CA LYS A 198 15.32 20.40 16.68
C LYS A 198 14.65 21.77 16.62
N THR A 199 14.01 22.14 15.50
CA THR A 199 13.06 23.27 15.39
C THR A 199 12.43 23.34 13.99
N SER A 200 11.59 22.36 13.64
CA SER A 200 10.39 22.52 12.79
C SER A 200 9.88 21.12 12.45
N GLN A 201 8.78 20.73 13.09
CA GLN A 201 8.01 19.55 12.72
C GLN A 201 7.70 19.57 11.22
N MET A 202 7.94 18.43 10.54
CA MET A 202 7.58 18.17 9.13
C MET A 202 8.14 19.18 8.11
N GLY A 203 9.43 19.13 7.75
CA GLY A 203 9.94 20.12 6.80
C GLY A 203 11.27 19.82 6.14
N ASN A 204 11.27 19.07 5.05
CA ASN A 204 11.88 19.57 3.80
C ASN A 204 11.50 18.72 2.58
N GLY A 205 11.55 17.39 2.65
CA GLY A 205 11.26 16.53 1.50
C GLY A 205 9.77 16.37 1.13
N MET A 206 8.87 17.09 1.82
CA MET A 206 7.41 16.94 1.67
C MET A 206 6.75 18.19 1.09
N LYS A 207 7.53 19.28 0.89
CA LYS A 207 7.01 20.55 0.38
C LYS A 207 6.57 20.42 -1.08
N GLU A 208 7.16 19.45 -1.78
CA GLU A 208 6.97 19.16 -3.19
C GLU A 208 5.82 18.16 -3.44
N PHE A 209 5.40 17.39 -2.41
CA PHE A 209 4.31 16.43 -2.53
C PHE A 209 2.94 17.08 -2.36
N LYS A 210 1.95 16.54 -3.08
CA LYS A 210 0.55 16.96 -3.02
C LYS A 210 -0.34 15.74 -2.85
N VAL A 211 -1.50 15.94 -2.24
CA VAL A 211 -2.52 14.90 -2.14
C VAL A 211 -3.73 15.35 -2.94
N HIS A 212 -4.09 14.59 -3.96
CA HIS A 212 -5.23 14.84 -4.81
C HIS A 212 -6.37 13.89 -4.44
N ILE A 213 -7.56 14.40 -4.15
CA ILE A 213 -8.71 13.58 -3.80
C ILE A 213 -9.80 13.82 -4.83
N HIS A 214 -10.20 12.76 -5.51
CA HIS A 214 -11.12 12.79 -6.63
C HIS A 214 -12.32 11.85 -6.38
N PRO A 215 -13.52 12.19 -6.88
CA PRO A 215 -14.62 11.25 -6.90
C PRO A 215 -14.31 10.07 -7.81
N VAL A 216 -14.67 8.87 -7.39
CA VAL A 216 -14.52 7.66 -8.20
C VAL A 216 -15.51 7.76 -9.38
N THR A 217 -15.00 7.84 -10.61
CA THR A 217 -15.83 7.86 -11.82
C THR A 217 -16.39 6.46 -12.11
N ASN A 218 -17.60 6.21 -11.59
CA ASN A 218 -18.75 5.45 -12.11
C ASN A 218 -18.63 4.12 -12.89
N ASN A 219 -17.47 3.46 -13.03
CA ASN A 219 -17.39 2.19 -13.79
C ASN A 219 -17.56 0.90 -12.97
N PHE A 220 -17.72 0.96 -11.65
CA PHE A 220 -17.84 -0.25 -10.80
C PHE A 220 -18.98 -0.15 -9.76
N LYS A 221 -20.14 0.31 -10.23
CA LYS A 221 -21.30 0.80 -9.48
C LYS A 221 -22.07 -0.22 -8.59
N THR A 222 -21.57 -1.42 -8.34
CA THR A 222 -22.37 -2.47 -7.68
C THR A 222 -21.52 -3.36 -6.77
N LYS A 223 -21.25 -2.91 -5.54
CA LYS A 223 -21.09 -3.84 -4.39
C LYS A 223 -21.06 -3.20 -2.99
N LEU A 224 -21.02 -1.88 -2.85
CA LEU A 224 -20.91 -1.24 -1.53
C LEU A 224 -22.20 -1.34 -0.68
N GLN A 225 -23.38 -1.36 -1.32
CA GLN A 225 -24.63 -1.12 -0.58
C GLN A 225 -25.13 -2.31 0.26
N THR A 226 -24.64 -3.53 0.02
CA THR A 226 -25.14 -4.72 0.71
C THR A 226 -24.43 -5.04 2.02
N ASP A 227 -23.15 -4.69 2.19
CA ASP A 227 -22.33 -5.28 3.25
C ASP A 227 -21.96 -4.33 4.40
N LEU A 228 -21.95 -3.00 4.21
CA LEU A 228 -21.73 -2.07 5.33
C LEU A 228 -22.93 -1.97 6.28
N CYS A 229 -24.16 -2.18 5.79
CA CYS A 229 -25.39 -2.01 6.58
C CYS A 229 -25.78 -3.28 7.37
N ALA A 230 -25.14 -4.43 7.10
CA ALA A 230 -25.47 -5.69 7.77
C ALA A 230 -24.82 -5.85 9.17
N SER A 231 -23.88 -4.96 9.54
CA SER A 231 -23.17 -5.03 10.83
C SER A 231 -23.78 -4.17 11.95
N SER A 232 -24.81 -3.37 11.66
CA SER A 232 -25.54 -2.58 12.67
C SER A 232 -27.03 -2.95 12.72
N SER A 233 -27.35 -3.91 13.58
CA SER A 233 -28.60 -4.09 14.34
C SER A 233 -29.97 -4.07 13.64
N THR A 234 -30.70 -5.16 13.87
CA THR A 234 -32.17 -5.30 13.90
C THR A 234 -32.96 -4.02 14.20
N LYS A 235 -33.55 -3.41 13.17
CA LYS A 235 -34.98 -3.04 13.06
C LYS A 235 -35.20 -2.22 11.79
N LYS A 236 -36.13 -2.67 10.96
CA LYS A 236 -36.63 -1.92 9.79
C LYS A 236 -37.27 -0.61 10.25
N GLN A 237 -36.72 0.52 9.82
CA GLN A 237 -37.55 1.69 9.49
C GLN A 237 -36.87 2.50 8.38
N ALA A 238 -37.66 2.80 7.36
CA ALA A 238 -37.24 3.41 6.12
C ALA A 238 -36.63 4.81 6.32
N CYS A 239 -35.45 5.03 5.76
CA CYS A 239 -34.99 6.37 5.41
C CYS A 239 -34.50 6.33 3.97
N ARG A 240 -35.26 6.97 3.06
CA ARG A 240 -34.85 7.23 1.68
C ARG A 240 -33.93 8.43 1.68
N SER A 241 -32.94 8.40 0.78
CA SER A 241 -31.92 9.43 0.45
C SER A 241 -30.61 9.39 1.25
N CYS A 242 -29.67 8.56 0.78
CA CYS A 242 -28.25 8.91 0.77
C CYS A 242 -27.75 8.62 -0.64
N SER A 243 -27.21 9.65 -1.30
CA SER A 243 -26.57 9.49 -2.60
C SER A 243 -25.12 9.10 -2.32
N ASP A 244 -24.85 7.80 -2.32
CA ASP A 244 -23.52 7.25 -2.05
C ASP A 244 -22.52 7.73 -3.12
N ARG A 245 -21.51 8.50 -2.71
CA ARG A 245 -20.36 8.92 -3.54
C ARG A 245 -19.10 8.30 -2.92
N GLU A 246 -18.42 7.46 -3.68
CA GLU A 246 -17.13 6.88 -3.32
C GLU A 246 -15.99 7.78 -3.83
N TYR A 247 -14.90 7.91 -3.06
CA TYR A 247 -13.78 8.83 -3.37
C TYR A 247 -12.45 8.08 -3.39
N ALA A 248 -11.58 8.37 -4.37
CA ALA A 248 -10.22 7.86 -4.43
C ALA A 248 -9.23 9.01 -4.16
N ALA A 249 -8.11 8.69 -3.53
CA ALA A 249 -7.00 9.61 -3.35
C ALA A 249 -5.84 9.18 -4.26
N SER A 250 -5.34 10.13 -5.05
CA SER A 250 -4.15 10.02 -5.88
C SER A 250 -3.06 10.89 -5.27
N PHE A 251 -1.85 10.36 -5.18
CA PHE A 251 -0.72 10.91 -4.43
C PHE A 251 0.48 11.10 -5.33
#